data_AF-A0A3N5HLW1-F1
#
_entry.id   AF-A0A3N5HLW1-F1
#
_cell.length_a   1.000
_cell.length_b   1.000
_cell.length_c   1.000
_cell.angle_alpha   90.00
_cell.angle_beta   90.00
_cell.angle_gamma   90.00
#
_symmetry.space_group_name_H-M   'P 1'
#
loop_
_entity.id
_entity.type
_entity.pdbx_description
1 polymer ?
#
loop_
_entity_poly.entity_id
_entity_poly.type
_entity_poly.pdbx_seq_one_letter_code
_entity_poly.pdbx_strand_id
1 'polypeptide(L)' 'MRLSVIAVGRLRAGPEKELAEEYRKRSEALGRKAGISRLAVIEFAESQAGSATLRIAEEAQLIAGALPPRG' A
#
# COMPACT_ATOMS: atom_id res chain seq x y z
N MET A 1 16.96 -3.71 -3.52
CA MET A 1 15.63 -4.34 -3.34
C MET A 1 14.54 -3.30 -3.49
N ARG A 2 13.44 -3.62 -4.19
CA ARG A 2 12.26 -2.74 -4.30
C ARG A 2 11.18 -3.23 -3.34
N LEU A 3 10.57 -2.32 -2.59
CA LEU A 3 9.50 -2.62 -1.62
C LEU A 3 8.22 -1.88 -2.03
N SER A 4 7.09 -2.59 -1.99
CA SER A 4 5.77 -2.03 -2.23
C SER A 4 4.83 -2.40 -1.09
N VAL A 5 4.12 -1.41 -0.55
CA VAL A 5 2.96 -1.58 0.33
C VAL A 5 1.72 -1.36 -0.51
N ILE A 6 0.86 -2.37 -0.60
CA ILE A 6 -0.37 -2.34 -1.39
C ILE A 6 -1.53 -2.56 -0.42
N ALA A 7 -2.40 -1.58 -0.28
CA ALA A 7 -3.47 -1.59 0.70
C ALA A 7 -4.81 -1.21 0.07
N VAL A 8 -5.88 -1.80 0.58
CA VAL A 8 -7.25 -1.36 0.36
C VAL A 8 -7.72 -0.63 1.61
N GLY A 9 -8.45 0.47 1.42
CA GLY A 9 -8.77 1.42 2.47
C GLY A 9 -7.78 2.57 2.45
N ARG A 10 -8.31 3.79 2.28
CA ARG A 10 -7.50 5.01 2.34
C ARG A 10 -7.56 5.58 3.74
N LEU A 11 -6.40 5.87 4.32
CA LEU A 11 -6.37 6.60 5.58
C LEU A 11 -7.03 7.97 5.42
N ARG A 12 -7.97 8.27 6.32
CA ARG A 12 -8.58 9.59 6.43
C ARG A 12 -7.53 10.60 6.92
N ALA A 13 -7.78 11.88 6.68
CA ALA A 13 -6.97 12.92 7.30
C ALA A 13 -7.05 12.77 8.83
N GLY A 14 -5.90 12.72 9.49
CA GLY A 14 -5.82 12.50 10.92
C GLY A 14 -4.49 11.89 11.36
N PRO A 15 -4.35 11.61 12.67
CA PRO A 15 -3.09 11.17 13.28
C PRO A 15 -2.51 9.91 12.65
N GLU A 16 -3.34 8.94 12.25
CA GLU A 16 -2.88 7.68 11.64
C GLU A 16 -2.23 7.93 10.28
N LYS A 17 -2.79 8.85 9.48
CA LYS A 17 -2.22 9.22 8.18
C LYS A 17 -0.92 9.97 8.34
N GLU A 18 -0.85 10.89 9.30
CA GLU A 18 0.37 11.64 9.61
C GLU A 18 1.49 10.69 10.06
N LEU A 19 1.16 9.73 10.93
CA LEU A 19 2.09 8.70 11.39
C LEU A 19 2.60 7.85 10.21
N ALA A 20 1.69 7.36 9.35
CA ALA A 20 2.06 6.57 8.18
C ALA A 20 3.01 7.33 7.25
N GLU A 21 2.72 8.61 6.98
CA GLU A 21 3.56 9.48 6.16
C GLU A 21 4.93 9.74 6.78
N GLU A 22 4.99 9.91 8.10
CA GLU A 22 6.25 10.08 8.83
C GLU A 22 7.12 8.82 8.73
N TYR A 23 6.53 7.65 8.98
CA TYR A 23 7.25 6.38 8.85
C TYR A 23 7.65 6.08 7.40
N ARG A 24 6.85 6.51 6.41
CA ARG A 24 7.24 6.42 5.00
C ARG A 24 8.51 7.21 4.72
N LYS A 25 8.56 8.48 5.15
CA LYS A 25 9.75 9.34 4.99
C LYS A 25 10.98 8.77 5.70
N ARG A 26 10.82 8.30 6.94
CA ARG A 26 11.91 7.62 7.69
C ARG A 26 12.41 6.38 6.94
N SER A 27 11.50 5.58 6.40
CA SER A 27 11.82 4.37 5.63
C SER A 27 12.54 4.69 4.32
N GLU A 28 12.15 5.75 3.61
CA GLU A 28 12.88 6.20 2.41
C GLU A 28 14.30 6.68 2.72
N ALA A 29 14.47 7.39 3.84
CA ALA A 29 15.78 7.90 4.27
C ALA A 29 16.73 6.78 4.73
N LEU A 30 16.24 5.87 5.58
CA LEU A 30 17.02 4.77 6.15
C LEU A 30 17.18 3.60 5.17
N GLY A 31 16.14 3.33 4.37
CA GLY A 31 16.05 2.17 3.49
C GLY A 31 17.18 2.10 2.47
N ARG A 32 17.66 3.25 1.97
CA ARG A 32 18.81 3.29 1.05
C ARG A 32 20.06 2.63 1.63
N LYS A 33 20.35 2.88 2.92
CA LYS A 33 21.49 2.25 3.62
C LYS A 33 21.27 0.76 3.88
N ALA A 34 20.01 0.32 3.91
CA ALA A 34 19.60 -1.07 4.08
C ALA A 34 19.38 -1.82 2.74
N GLY A 35 19.78 -1.23 1.60
CA GLY A 35 19.63 -1.86 0.29
C GLY A 35 18.21 -1.80 -0.30
N ILE A 36 17.28 -1.05 0.31
CA ILE A 36 15.97 -0.74 -0.26
C ILE A 36 16.14 0.47 -1.19
N SER A 37 16.09 0.22 -2.50
CA SER A 37 16.30 1.25 -3.52
C SER A 37 15.03 2.03 -3.86
N ARG A 38 13.85 1.49 -3.52
CA ARG A 38 12.56 2.14 -3.74
C ARG A 38 11.53 1.61 -2.75
N LEU A 39 10.76 2.51 -2.15
CA LEU A 39 9.52 2.23 -1.43
C LEU A 39 8.35 2.83 -2.22
N ALA A 40 7.32 2.04 -2.50
CA ALA A 40 6.05 2.51 -3.05
C ALA A 40 4.93 2.19 -2.06
N VAL A 41 4.00 3.13 -1.88
CA VAL A 41 2.77 2.93 -1.11
C VAL A 41 1.61 3.18 -2.07
N ILE A 42 0.73 2.19 -2.23
CA ILE A 42 -0.40 2.20 -3.16
C ILE A 42 -1.66 1.92 -2.35
N GLU A 43 -2.60 2.86 -2.35
CA GLU A 43 -3.86 2.75 -1.63
C GLU A 43 -5.05 2.74 -2.60
N PHE A 44 -5.94 1.78 -2.40
CA PHE A 44 -7.22 1.67 -3.11
C PHE A 44 -8.38 2.06 -2.20
N ALA A 45 -9.50 2.49 -2.80
CA ALA A 45 -10.75 2.59 -2.07
C ALA A 45 -11.30 1.17 -1.79
N GLU A 46 -12.02 1.02 -0.68
CA GLU A 46 -12.72 -0.22 -0.34
C GLU A 46 -13.80 -0.57 -1.35
N SER A 47 -14.00 -1.87 -1.60
CA SER A 47 -15.07 -2.33 -2.47
C SER A 47 -16.43 -1.93 -1.91
N GLN A 48 -17.32 -1.46 -2.79
CA GLN A 48 -18.70 -1.11 -2.46
C GLN A 48 -19.67 -2.28 -2.71
N ALA A 49 -19.15 -3.49 -2.99
CA ALA A 49 -19.99 -4.65 -3.29
C ALA A 49 -20.84 -5.06 -2.08
N GLY A 50 -22.06 -5.51 -2.35
CA GLY A 50 -23.06 -5.81 -1.31
C GLY A 50 -22.74 -7.04 -0.45
N SER A 51 -21.90 -7.97 -0.92
CA SER A 51 -21.52 -9.17 -0.17
C SER A 51 -20.03 -9.18 0.16
N ALA A 52 -19.68 -9.77 1.31
CA ALA A 52 -18.28 -9.89 1.73
C ALA A 52 -17.45 -10.68 0.72
N THR A 53 -18.00 -11.76 0.15
CA THR A 53 -17.33 -12.58 -0.86
C THR A 53 -16.98 -11.77 -2.10
N LEU A 54 -17.89 -10.92 -2.58
CA LEU A 54 -17.63 -10.05 -3.73
C LEU A 54 -16.59 -8.97 -3.40
N ARG A 55 -16.67 -8.35 -2.21
CA ARG A 55 -15.65 -7.38 -1.79
C ARG A 55 -14.25 -7.99 -1.77
N ILE A 56 -14.10 -9.18 -1.16
CA ILE A 56 -12.82 -9.90 -1.13
C ILE A 56 -12.30 -10.17 -2.54
N ALA A 57 -13.17 -10.62 -3.45
CA ALA A 57 -12.77 -10.91 -4.83
C ALA A 57 -12.31 -9.65 -5.58
N GLU A 58 -13.06 -8.54 -5.48
CA GLU A 58 -12.71 -7.26 -6.12
C GLU A 58 -11.41 -6.68 -5.57
N GLU A 59 -11.26 -6.69 -4.24
CA GLU A 59 -10.07 -6.20 -3.56
C GLU A 59 -8.82 -7.03 -3.89
N ALA A 60 -8.97 -8.35 -3.97
CA ALA A 60 -7.90 -9.23 -4.40
C ALA A 60 -7.42 -8.90 -5.83
N GLN A 61 -8.33 -8.57 -6.75
CA GLN A 61 -7.96 -8.15 -8.11
C GLN A 61 -7.18 -6.82 -8.11
N LEU A 62 -7.60 -5.84 -7.30
CA LEU A 62 -6.88 -4.58 -7.16
C LEU A 62 -5.46 -4.80 -6.63
N ILE A 63 -5.31 -5.62 -5.58
CA ILE A 63 -4.01 -5.93 -4.98
C ILE A 63 -3.13 -6.68 -5.98
N ALA A 64 -3.66 -7.72 -6.63
CA ALA A 64 -2.92 -8.52 -7.61
C ALA A 64 -2.46 -7.69 -8.81
N GLY A 65 -3.31 -6.79 -9.32
CA GLY A 65 -2.99 -5.90 -10.43
C GLY A 65 -1.93 -4.85 -10.11
N ALA A 66 -1.72 -4.54 -8.82
CA ALA A 66 -0.71 -3.59 -8.35
C ALA A 66 0.64 -4.26 -8.05
N LEU A 67 0.74 -5.59 -8.14
CA LEU A 67 2.00 -6.28 -7.92
C LEU A 67 3.06 -5.79 -8.92
N PRO A 68 4.30 -5.51 -8.46
CA PRO A 68 5.36 -5.15 -9.37
C PRO A 68 5.64 -6.30 -10.35
N PRO A 69 6.10 -6.00 -11.58
CA PRO A 69 6.47 -7.04 -12.52
C PRO A 69 7.52 -7.96 -11.88
N ARG A 70 7.39 -9.26 -12.13
CA ARG A 70 8.44 -10.22 -11.76
C ARG A 70 9.70 -9.82 -12.53
N GLY A 71 10.78 -9.57 -11.79
CA GLY A 71 12.08 -9.22 -12.35
C GLY A 71 12.75 -10.40 -13.02
#